data_AF-A0A7S2RG34-F1
#
_entry.id   AF-A0A7S2RG34-F1
#
_cell.length_a   1.000
_cell.length_b   1.000
_cell.length_c   1.000
_cell.angle_alpha   90.00
_cell.angle_beta   90.00
_cell.angle_gamma   90.00
#
_symmetry.space_group_name_H-M   'P 1'
#
loop_
_entity.id
_entity.type
_entity.pdbx_description
1 polymer ?
#
loop_
_entity_poly.entity_id
_entity_poly.type
_entity_poly.pdbx_seq_one_letter_code
_entity_poly.pdbx_strand_id
1 'polypeptide(L)'
;GKVGQWPPNLDDKFASMKFPLEDEQGNITAVAPLNHPGIRRNLCMTAGRLNSTHLNVHPELISAGSKGDIDPTYFKATMEYRQRTGLLLEAALRVAMSVRSYRLAKTIIETVSMFKVGCPNHDNEKTVLWFRHNMAKQYGGINGLPKLLVGEKKIENPDEKEIATEDICSLTLDINRTHAENFTKQKLALCMKQGIPPEVALNSYREGWWIMIRCERLSGIDGVDDNEKAESLIQESNEKIQANELFKNLDASVKKRFEDESYHNRLLLAWPFVISNVAQKAGKVKVRFIAPQVPGKYKFFISIKSQEFLGTDQEFVIEQDVLDKANVERKEKVVEPEAKKSDDDGKEEDKEVKKTQ
;
A
#
# COMPACT_ATOMS: atom_id res chain seq x y z
N GLY A 1 16.68 -0.86 -18.90
CA GLY A 1 17.75 0.10 -19.26
C GLY A 1 19.02 -0.26 -18.53
N LYS A 2 20.19 0.16 -19.04
CA LYS A 2 21.46 0.02 -18.30
C LYS A 2 21.47 0.98 -17.10
N VAL A 3 22.07 0.59 -15.98
CA VAL A 3 22.29 1.48 -14.83
C VAL A 3 23.05 2.72 -15.31
N GLY A 4 22.55 3.92 -14.97
CA GLY A 4 23.16 5.19 -15.38
C GLY A 4 22.84 5.64 -16.81
N GLN A 5 22.02 4.91 -17.58
CA GLN A 5 21.63 5.34 -18.93
C GLN A 5 20.71 6.58 -18.87
N TRP A 6 21.15 7.67 -19.51
CA TRP A 6 20.34 8.86 -19.76
C TRP A 6 20.43 9.28 -21.24
N PRO A 7 19.31 9.63 -21.91
CA PRO A 7 17.93 9.54 -21.42
C PRO A 7 17.53 8.09 -21.10
N PRO A 8 16.56 7.90 -20.18
CA PRO A 8 16.09 6.56 -19.86
C PRO A 8 15.46 5.93 -21.10
N ASN A 9 15.56 4.61 -21.21
CA ASN A 9 14.79 3.91 -22.23
C ASN A 9 13.31 3.96 -21.82
N LEU A 10 12.53 4.77 -22.53
CA LEU A 10 11.10 4.93 -22.29
C LEU A 10 10.35 3.85 -23.05
N ASP A 11 9.29 3.31 -22.44
CA ASP A 11 8.35 2.44 -23.15
C ASP A 11 7.74 3.20 -24.35
N ASP A 12 7.50 2.50 -25.46
CA ASP A 12 7.01 3.11 -26.71
C ASP A 12 5.72 3.92 -26.51
N LYS A 13 4.84 3.48 -25.60
CA LYS A 13 3.61 4.21 -25.29
C LYS A 13 3.91 5.52 -24.59
N PHE A 14 4.82 5.51 -23.62
CA PHE A 14 5.17 6.73 -22.92
C PHE A 14 6.00 7.67 -23.82
N ALA A 15 6.90 7.12 -24.65
CA ALA A 15 7.71 7.88 -25.60
C ALA A 15 6.87 8.60 -26.66
N SER A 16 5.73 8.01 -27.06
CA SER A 16 4.80 8.58 -28.04
C SER A 16 3.82 9.60 -27.46
N MET A 17 3.66 9.67 -26.13
CA MET A 17 2.80 10.68 -25.49
C MET A 17 3.30 12.11 -25.75
N LYS A 18 2.34 13.03 -25.89
CA LYS A 18 2.61 14.46 -26.03
C LYS A 18 2.04 15.21 -24.83
N PHE A 19 2.79 16.19 -24.35
CA PHE A 19 2.46 16.96 -23.16
C PHE A 19 2.40 18.44 -23.50
N PRO A 20 1.39 19.17 -23.00
CA PRO A 20 1.30 20.60 -23.21
C PRO A 20 2.45 21.31 -22.49
N LEU A 21 3.10 22.24 -23.19
CA LEU A 21 4.13 23.12 -22.66
C LEU A 21 3.82 24.54 -23.13
N GLU A 22 3.58 25.43 -22.17
CA GLU A 22 3.40 26.86 -22.40
C GLU A 22 4.77 27.53 -22.54
N ASP A 23 4.98 28.29 -23.62
CA ASP A 23 6.17 29.11 -23.82
C ASP A 23 6.10 30.44 -23.07
N GLU A 24 7.17 31.23 -23.11
CA GLU A 24 7.23 32.54 -22.43
C GLU A 24 6.22 33.56 -22.99
N GLN A 25 5.65 33.29 -24.16
CA GLN A 25 4.65 34.11 -24.83
C GLN A 25 3.21 33.61 -24.60
N GLY A 26 3.03 32.54 -23.79
CA GLY A 26 1.73 31.95 -23.47
C GLY A 26 1.19 30.97 -24.51
N ASN A 27 1.98 30.59 -25.52
CA ASN A 27 1.55 29.61 -26.52
C ASN A 27 1.75 28.19 -26.00
N ILE A 28 0.71 27.36 -26.11
CA ILE A 28 0.75 25.96 -25.69
C ILE A 28 1.19 25.09 -26.87
N THR A 29 2.33 24.43 -26.72
CA THR A 29 2.86 23.46 -27.69
C THR A 29 2.86 22.05 -27.13
N ALA A 30 2.63 21.05 -27.98
CA ALA A 30 2.63 19.64 -27.58
C ALA A 30 4.03 19.04 -27.77
N VAL A 31 4.74 18.76 -26.67
CA VAL A 31 6.13 18.28 -26.70
C VAL A 31 6.25 16.82 -26.24
N ALA A 32 7.32 16.14 -26.66
CA ALA A 32 7.65 14.80 -26.18
C ALA A 32 8.05 14.81 -24.68
N PRO A 33 7.99 13.67 -23.96
CA PRO A 33 8.21 13.64 -22.51
C PRO A 33 9.58 14.17 -22.10
N LEU A 34 10.64 13.87 -22.86
CA LEU A 34 12.01 14.33 -22.57
C LEU A 34 12.23 15.82 -22.89
N ASN A 35 11.36 16.41 -23.71
CA ASN A 35 11.42 17.84 -24.07
C ASN A 35 10.61 18.69 -23.08
N HIS A 36 9.68 18.11 -22.32
CA HIS A 36 8.97 18.81 -21.28
C HIS A 36 9.86 18.93 -20.02
N PRO A 37 10.23 20.15 -19.56
CA PRO A 37 11.19 20.34 -18.47
C PRO A 37 10.74 19.72 -17.15
N GLY A 38 9.45 19.85 -16.80
CA GLY A 38 8.86 19.20 -15.62
C GLY A 38 8.93 17.67 -15.64
N ILE A 39 8.56 17.03 -16.76
CA ILE A 39 8.61 15.58 -16.91
C ILE A 39 10.05 15.08 -16.92
N ARG A 40 10.93 15.74 -17.68
CA ARG A 40 12.37 15.44 -17.70
C ARG A 40 12.96 15.48 -16.29
N ARG A 41 12.66 16.53 -15.50
CA ARG A 41 13.09 16.65 -14.10
C ARG A 41 12.57 15.49 -13.25
N ASN A 42 11.30 15.13 -13.37
CA ASN A 42 10.73 14.00 -12.63
C ASN A 42 11.39 12.67 -13.02
N LEU A 43 11.66 12.43 -14.31
CA LEU A 43 12.37 11.25 -14.78
C LEU A 43 13.81 11.19 -14.24
N CYS A 44 14.53 12.32 -14.21
CA CYS A 44 15.85 12.40 -13.57
C CYS A 44 15.76 12.03 -12.07
N MET A 45 14.78 12.60 -11.35
CA MET A 45 14.59 12.32 -9.92
C MET A 45 14.22 10.85 -9.66
N THR A 46 13.35 10.26 -10.48
CA THR A 46 13.01 8.82 -10.42
C THR A 46 14.25 7.97 -10.66
N ALA A 47 14.97 8.22 -11.74
CA ALA A 47 16.17 7.46 -12.10
C ALA A 47 17.25 7.59 -11.01
N GLY A 48 17.46 8.80 -10.50
CA GLY A 48 18.36 9.05 -9.38
C GLY A 48 17.94 8.28 -8.13
N ARG A 49 16.64 8.24 -7.84
CA ARG A 49 16.13 7.51 -6.67
C ARG A 49 16.32 6.00 -6.80
N LEU A 50 15.89 5.40 -7.92
CA LEU A 50 15.98 3.95 -8.16
C LEU A 50 17.43 3.45 -8.24
N ASN A 51 18.39 4.34 -8.50
CA ASN A 51 19.82 4.02 -8.54
C ASN A 51 20.60 4.63 -7.36
N SER A 52 19.90 5.05 -6.30
CA SER A 52 20.54 5.77 -5.19
C SER A 52 21.66 4.96 -4.51
N THR A 53 21.57 3.64 -4.51
CA THR A 53 22.61 2.75 -4.00
C THR A 53 23.94 2.89 -4.73
N HIS A 54 23.90 3.12 -6.03
CA HIS A 54 25.08 3.31 -6.87
C HIS A 54 25.54 4.77 -6.85
N LEU A 55 24.59 5.72 -6.87
CA LEU A 55 24.91 7.15 -6.86
C LEU A 55 25.56 7.59 -5.55
N ASN A 56 25.09 7.12 -4.41
CA ASN A 56 25.60 7.52 -3.09
C ASN A 56 27.04 7.08 -2.83
N VAL A 57 27.58 6.14 -3.62
CA VAL A 57 28.97 5.68 -3.54
C VAL A 57 29.81 6.13 -4.74
N HIS A 58 29.25 6.95 -5.64
CA HIS A 58 29.96 7.40 -6.83
C HIS A 58 31.12 8.34 -6.44
N PRO A 59 32.35 8.13 -6.94
CA PRO A 59 33.53 8.91 -6.55
C PRO A 59 33.35 10.42 -6.72
N GLU A 60 32.67 10.83 -7.80
CA GLU A 60 32.40 12.25 -8.07
C GLU A 60 31.46 12.87 -7.03
N LEU A 61 30.42 12.14 -6.62
CA LEU A 61 29.48 12.65 -5.60
C LEU A 61 30.15 12.75 -4.23
N ILE A 62 31.01 11.78 -3.89
CA ILE A 62 31.80 11.81 -2.65
C ILE A 62 32.76 13.02 -2.66
N SER A 63 33.43 13.26 -3.80
CA SER A 63 34.33 14.40 -3.99
C SER A 63 33.61 15.74 -3.94
N ALA A 64 32.44 15.85 -4.57
CA ALA A 64 31.61 17.05 -4.50
C ALA A 64 31.12 17.31 -3.06
N GLY A 65 30.76 16.26 -2.33
CA GLY A 65 30.35 16.37 -0.92
C GLY A 65 31.45 16.90 -0.01
N SER A 66 32.69 16.45 -0.18
CA SER A 66 33.81 16.94 0.64
C SER A 66 34.21 18.39 0.33
N LYS A 67 33.89 18.87 -0.88
CA LYS A 67 34.12 20.25 -1.32
C LYS A 67 32.96 21.20 -1.00
N GLY A 68 31.82 20.68 -0.57
CA GLY A 68 30.61 21.49 -0.37
C GLY A 68 29.93 21.89 -1.68
N ASP A 69 30.26 21.24 -2.80
CA ASP A 69 29.71 21.52 -4.14
C ASP A 69 28.30 20.93 -4.35
N ILE A 70 27.73 20.29 -3.33
CA ILE A 70 26.37 19.73 -3.39
C ILE A 70 25.35 20.82 -3.09
N ASP A 71 24.53 21.14 -4.09
CA ASP A 71 23.42 22.07 -3.94
C ASP A 71 22.44 21.58 -2.85
N PRO A 72 22.25 22.32 -1.75
CA PRO A 72 21.35 21.93 -0.67
C PRO A 72 19.88 21.88 -1.11
N THR A 73 19.49 22.61 -2.17
CA THR A 73 18.13 22.58 -2.73
C THR A 73 17.79 21.21 -3.34
N TYR A 74 18.80 20.42 -3.74
CA TYR A 74 18.62 19.05 -4.21
C TYR A 74 17.90 18.18 -3.16
N PHE A 75 18.34 18.24 -1.91
CA PHE A 75 17.76 17.40 -0.84
C PHE A 75 16.32 17.82 -0.54
N LYS A 76 16.04 19.12 -0.49
CA LYS A 76 14.69 19.65 -0.32
C LYS A 76 13.78 19.22 -1.47
N ALA A 77 14.20 19.44 -2.70
CA ALA A 77 13.44 19.04 -3.89
C ALA A 77 13.22 17.53 -3.97
N THR A 78 14.21 16.74 -3.53
CA THR A 78 14.10 15.27 -3.46
C THR A 78 13.07 14.85 -2.40
N MET A 79 13.02 15.50 -1.24
CA MET A 79 12.01 15.23 -0.21
C MET A 79 10.60 15.55 -0.69
N GLU A 80 10.40 16.73 -1.29
CA GLU A 80 9.11 17.14 -1.88
C GLU A 80 8.67 16.20 -3.01
N TYR A 81 9.60 15.78 -3.87
CA TYR A 81 9.34 14.81 -4.91
C TYR A 81 8.89 13.46 -4.32
N ARG A 82 9.55 12.97 -3.26
CA ARG A 82 9.17 11.71 -2.60
C ARG A 82 7.75 11.74 -2.05
N GLN A 83 7.38 12.85 -1.40
CA GLN A 83 6.04 13.01 -0.84
C GLN A 83 4.96 12.98 -1.95
N ARG A 84 5.18 13.72 -3.04
CA ARG A 84 4.26 13.74 -4.19
C ARG A 84 4.13 12.37 -4.86
N THR A 85 5.24 11.67 -5.08
CA THR A 85 5.23 10.32 -5.66
C THR A 85 4.49 9.34 -4.75
N GLY A 86 4.65 9.44 -3.43
CA GLY A 86 3.89 8.65 -2.46
C GLY A 86 2.38 8.81 -2.62
N LEU A 87 1.89 10.06 -2.69
CA LEU A 87 0.47 10.35 -2.89
C LEU A 87 -0.08 9.77 -4.20
N LEU A 88 0.69 9.86 -5.29
CA LEU A 88 0.29 9.30 -6.59
C LEU A 88 0.21 7.77 -6.56
N LEU A 89 1.14 7.11 -5.87
CA LEU A 89 1.13 5.65 -5.72
C LEU A 89 -0.06 5.20 -4.85
N GLU A 90 -0.41 5.94 -3.80
CA GLU A 90 -1.64 5.68 -3.03
C GLU A 90 -2.91 5.85 -3.87
N ALA A 91 -2.97 6.88 -4.71
CA ALA A 91 -4.08 7.08 -5.64
C ALA A 91 -4.18 5.93 -6.66
N ALA A 92 -3.05 5.46 -7.20
CA ALA A 92 -3.01 4.31 -8.10
C ALA A 92 -3.53 3.04 -7.41
N LEU A 93 -3.30 2.88 -6.11
CA LEU A 93 -3.78 1.71 -5.39
C LEU A 93 -5.30 1.70 -5.25
N ARG A 94 -5.94 2.86 -5.11
CA ARG A 94 -7.41 2.97 -5.16
C ARG A 94 -7.96 2.51 -6.51
N VAL A 95 -7.25 2.79 -7.60
CA VAL A 95 -7.60 2.26 -8.93
C VAL A 95 -7.49 0.74 -8.91
N ALA A 96 -6.39 0.18 -8.39
CA ALA A 96 -6.20 -1.27 -8.30
C ALA A 96 -7.32 -1.98 -7.51
N MET A 97 -7.75 -1.38 -6.41
CA MET A 97 -8.88 -1.87 -5.61
C MET A 97 -10.21 -1.75 -6.36
N SER A 98 -10.41 -0.62 -7.05
CA SER A 98 -11.62 -0.37 -7.85
C SER A 98 -11.78 -1.38 -8.98
N VAL A 99 -10.68 -1.74 -9.64
CA VAL A 99 -10.66 -2.76 -10.70
C VAL A 99 -10.41 -4.17 -10.16
N ARG A 100 -10.40 -4.33 -8.82
CA ARG A 100 -10.18 -5.60 -8.11
C ARG A 100 -8.98 -6.40 -8.60
N SER A 101 -7.89 -5.74 -8.96
CA SER A 101 -6.69 -6.40 -9.49
C SER A 101 -5.63 -6.57 -8.41
N TYR A 102 -5.42 -7.82 -7.97
CA TYR A 102 -4.35 -8.14 -7.03
C TYR A 102 -2.98 -7.83 -7.64
N ARG A 103 -2.78 -8.17 -8.92
CA ARG A 103 -1.51 -7.94 -9.61
C ARG A 103 -1.15 -6.46 -9.63
N LEU A 104 -2.10 -5.61 -9.99
CA LEU A 104 -1.87 -4.16 -10.00
C LEU A 104 -1.59 -3.63 -8.58
N ALA A 105 -2.36 -4.07 -7.58
CA ALA A 105 -2.17 -3.64 -6.20
C ALA A 105 -0.79 -4.06 -5.67
N LYS A 106 -0.42 -5.32 -5.89
CA LYS A 106 0.88 -5.90 -5.59
C LYS A 106 2.02 -5.09 -6.22
N THR A 107 1.94 -4.87 -7.53
CA THR A 107 2.96 -4.11 -8.28
C THR A 107 3.10 -2.67 -7.78
N ILE A 108 2.01 -2.01 -7.41
CA ILE A 108 2.05 -0.66 -6.85
C ILE A 108 2.78 -0.65 -5.51
N ILE A 109 2.44 -1.56 -4.59
CA ILE A 109 3.10 -1.67 -3.27
C ILE A 109 4.61 -1.94 -3.45
N GLU A 110 4.96 -2.85 -4.33
CA GLU A 110 6.36 -3.19 -4.64
C GLU A 110 7.11 -1.99 -5.25
N THR A 111 6.44 -1.23 -6.12
CA THR A 111 6.99 0.00 -6.70
C THR A 111 7.21 1.08 -5.64
N VAL A 112 6.31 1.23 -4.67
CA VAL A 112 6.49 2.12 -3.51
C VAL A 112 7.73 1.70 -2.72
N SER A 113 7.89 0.41 -2.43
CA SER A 113 9.06 -0.12 -1.72
C SER A 113 10.35 0.12 -2.49
N MET A 114 10.37 -0.16 -3.80
CA MET A 114 11.51 0.13 -4.67
C MET A 114 11.90 1.60 -4.62
N PHE A 115 10.91 2.48 -4.68
CA PHE A 115 11.13 3.92 -4.63
C PHE A 115 11.60 4.40 -3.24
N LYS A 116 11.03 3.87 -2.16
CA LYS A 116 11.39 4.22 -0.78
C LYS A 116 12.73 3.66 -0.36
N VAL A 117 13.11 2.47 -0.82
CA VAL A 117 14.44 1.90 -0.58
C VAL A 117 15.48 2.48 -1.54
N GLY A 118 15.05 2.83 -2.75
CA GLY A 118 15.91 3.38 -3.81
C GLY A 118 16.65 2.30 -4.58
N CYS A 119 15.92 1.25 -5.01
CA CYS A 119 16.43 0.15 -5.82
C CYS A 119 15.61 -0.03 -7.11
N PRO A 120 16.18 -0.64 -8.17
CA PRO A 120 15.51 -0.78 -9.46
C PRO A 120 14.67 -2.05 -9.59
N ASN A 121 14.76 -2.98 -8.64
CA ASN A 121 14.03 -4.25 -8.66
C ASN A 121 13.77 -4.73 -7.23
N HIS A 122 12.52 -5.04 -6.89
CA HIS A 122 12.13 -5.51 -5.56
C HIS A 122 12.41 -7.00 -5.33
N ASP A 123 12.38 -7.80 -6.40
CA ASP A 123 12.45 -9.27 -6.35
C ASP A 123 13.83 -9.82 -6.72
N ASN A 124 14.77 -8.96 -7.14
CA ASN A 124 16.12 -9.41 -7.45
C ASN A 124 16.83 -9.90 -6.18
N GLU A 125 17.23 -11.16 -6.16
CA GLU A 125 17.87 -11.80 -5.00
C GLU A 125 19.09 -11.01 -4.49
N LYS A 126 19.94 -10.50 -5.37
CA LYS A 126 21.11 -9.68 -4.98
C LYS A 126 20.68 -8.38 -4.32
N THR A 127 19.62 -7.74 -4.82
CA THR A 127 19.07 -6.51 -4.23
C THR A 127 18.45 -6.78 -2.86
N VAL A 128 17.69 -7.86 -2.71
CA VAL A 128 17.10 -8.27 -1.44
C VAL A 128 18.19 -8.61 -0.41
N LEU A 129 19.22 -9.38 -0.81
CA LEU A 129 20.35 -9.72 0.05
C LEU A 129 21.15 -8.48 0.47
N TRP A 130 21.42 -7.55 -0.46
CA TRP A 130 22.04 -6.27 -0.15
C TRP A 130 21.22 -5.49 0.88
N PHE A 131 19.90 -5.39 0.67
CA PHE A 131 19.02 -4.66 1.59
C PHE A 131 19.04 -5.29 2.98
N ARG A 132 18.86 -6.61 3.06
CA ARG A 132 18.91 -7.36 4.32
C ARG A 132 20.26 -7.21 5.02
N HIS A 133 21.37 -7.25 4.28
CA HIS A 133 22.69 -7.03 4.85
C HIS A 133 22.82 -5.63 5.48
N ASN A 134 22.35 -4.58 4.81
CA ASN A 134 22.37 -3.22 5.36
C ASN A 134 21.48 -3.10 6.60
N MET A 135 20.28 -3.70 6.57
CA MET A 135 19.39 -3.72 7.72
C MET A 135 20.00 -4.47 8.90
N ALA A 136 20.61 -5.63 8.66
CA ALA A 136 21.33 -6.37 9.70
C ALA A 136 22.48 -5.55 10.28
N LYS A 137 23.29 -4.90 9.43
CA LYS A 137 24.40 -4.04 9.88
C LYS A 137 23.91 -2.87 10.73
N GLN A 138 22.81 -2.23 10.31
CA GLN A 138 22.27 -1.06 10.99
C GLN A 138 21.52 -1.42 12.29
N TYR A 139 20.80 -2.54 12.31
CA TYR A 139 19.85 -2.88 13.37
C TYR A 139 20.23 -4.12 14.17
N GLY A 140 21.50 -4.54 14.17
CA GLY A 140 21.98 -5.55 15.13
C GLY A 140 21.84 -7.00 14.70
N GLY A 141 22.27 -7.31 13.47
CA GLY A 141 22.38 -8.67 12.94
C GLY A 141 21.05 -9.26 12.49
N ILE A 142 20.90 -10.58 12.65
CA ILE A 142 19.70 -11.32 12.22
C ILE A 142 18.43 -10.84 12.96
N ASN A 143 18.57 -10.45 14.23
CA ASN A 143 17.49 -9.92 15.07
C ASN A 143 17.11 -8.47 14.69
N GLY A 144 17.90 -7.82 13.83
CA GLY A 144 17.61 -6.52 13.26
C GLY A 144 16.85 -6.55 11.94
N LEU A 145 16.66 -7.73 11.36
CA LEU A 145 15.97 -7.86 10.09
C LEU A 145 14.47 -7.59 10.27
N PRO A 146 13.89 -6.69 9.45
CA PRO A 146 12.48 -6.38 9.53
C PRO A 146 11.64 -7.61 9.18
N LYS A 147 10.71 -7.97 10.06
CA LYS A 147 9.75 -9.03 9.80
C LYS A 147 8.53 -8.87 10.72
N LEU A 148 7.38 -9.26 10.18
CA LEU A 148 6.15 -9.40 10.95
C LEU A 148 5.82 -10.87 11.15
N LEU A 149 6.07 -11.44 12.32
CA LEU A 149 5.58 -12.78 12.58
C LEU A 149 4.07 -12.74 12.78
N VAL A 150 3.36 -13.50 11.95
CA VAL A 150 1.92 -13.71 12.09
C VAL A 150 1.68 -14.88 13.02
N GLY A 151 1.07 -14.61 14.17
CA GLY A 151 0.69 -15.60 15.17
C GLY A 151 -0.70 -16.17 14.89
N GLU A 152 -1.64 -15.94 15.82
CA GLU A 152 -3.04 -16.32 15.64
C GLU A 152 -3.64 -15.58 14.44
N LYS A 153 -4.39 -16.32 13.63
CA LYS A 153 -5.06 -15.82 12.44
C LYS A 153 -6.45 -16.45 12.35
N LYS A 154 -7.48 -15.63 12.16
CA LYS A 154 -8.87 -16.08 12.11
C LYS A 154 -9.69 -15.20 11.18
N ILE A 155 -10.57 -15.82 10.39
CA ILE A 155 -11.65 -15.14 9.67
C ILE A 155 -12.95 -15.53 10.37
N GLU A 156 -13.76 -14.55 10.73
CA GLU A 156 -15.05 -14.76 11.39
C GLU A 156 -16.05 -13.66 11.01
N ASN A 157 -17.35 -13.92 11.19
CA ASN A 157 -18.33 -12.86 11.24
C ASN A 157 -18.28 -12.23 12.65
N PRO A 158 -18.20 -10.89 12.79
CA PRO A 158 -18.10 -10.25 14.10
C PRO A 158 -19.39 -10.33 14.93
N ASP A 159 -20.54 -10.50 14.28
CA ASP A 159 -21.86 -10.43 14.91
C ASP A 159 -22.57 -11.80 14.95
N GLU A 160 -22.15 -12.73 14.10
CA GLU A 160 -22.83 -14.01 13.87
C GLU A 160 -21.89 -15.20 14.04
N LYS A 161 -22.46 -16.37 14.33
CA LYS A 161 -21.69 -17.61 14.54
C LYS A 161 -21.06 -18.13 13.24
N GLU A 162 -21.79 -17.99 12.14
CA GLU A 162 -21.43 -18.51 10.83
C GLU A 162 -21.25 -17.37 9.84
N ILE A 163 -20.42 -17.60 8.83
CA ILE A 163 -20.24 -16.68 7.72
C ILE A 163 -21.17 -17.13 6.60
N ALA A 164 -22.07 -16.26 6.16
CA ALA A 164 -22.82 -16.47 4.94
C ALA A 164 -22.45 -15.45 3.87
N THR A 165 -23.01 -15.64 2.68
CA THR A 165 -22.81 -14.77 1.53
C THR A 165 -23.09 -13.31 1.87
N GLU A 166 -22.24 -12.41 1.39
CA GLU A 166 -22.32 -10.96 1.60
C GLU A 166 -22.18 -10.46 3.06
N ASP A 167 -21.86 -11.34 3.99
CA ASP A 167 -21.57 -10.90 5.36
C ASP A 167 -20.33 -10.02 5.43
N ILE A 168 -20.31 -9.13 6.42
CA ILE A 168 -19.07 -8.46 6.82
C ILE A 168 -18.23 -9.48 7.59
N CYS A 169 -17.13 -9.91 6.99
CA CYS A 169 -16.10 -10.72 7.64
C CYS A 169 -15.09 -9.85 8.36
N SER A 170 -14.48 -10.39 9.41
CA SER A 170 -13.35 -9.83 10.13
C SER A 170 -12.18 -10.81 10.09
N LEU A 171 -11.09 -10.41 9.43
CA LEU A 171 -9.78 -11.05 9.56
C LEU A 171 -9.06 -10.48 10.79
N THR A 172 -8.82 -11.31 11.79
CA THR A 172 -8.02 -10.96 12.97
C THR A 172 -6.64 -11.60 12.84
N LEU A 173 -5.59 -10.80 12.98
CA LEU A 173 -4.19 -11.23 12.96
C LEU A 173 -3.45 -10.73 14.19
N ASP A 174 -2.78 -11.64 14.89
CA ASP A 174 -1.77 -11.28 15.87
C ASP A 174 -0.43 -11.10 15.16
N ILE A 175 0.14 -9.89 15.29
CA ILE A 175 1.36 -9.51 14.61
C ILE A 175 2.44 -9.21 15.64
N ASN A 176 3.63 -9.77 15.42
CA ASN A 176 4.83 -9.49 16.21
C ASN A 176 5.96 -8.94 15.31
N ARG A 177 6.46 -7.75 15.62
CA ARG A 177 7.56 -7.06 14.95
C ARG A 177 8.89 -7.48 15.56
N THR A 178 9.62 -8.33 14.86
CA THR A 178 10.90 -8.89 15.34
C THR A 178 12.00 -7.83 15.50
N HIS A 179 11.91 -6.75 14.73
CA HIS A 179 12.93 -5.69 14.67
C HIS A 179 12.64 -4.50 15.58
N ALA A 180 11.48 -4.43 16.23
CA ALA A 180 11.00 -3.21 16.92
C ALA A 180 11.97 -2.68 17.98
N GLU A 181 12.53 -3.57 18.81
CA GLU A 181 13.48 -3.19 19.87
C GLU A 181 14.76 -2.56 19.30
N ASN A 182 15.37 -3.25 18.33
CA ASN A 182 16.59 -2.79 17.69
C ASN A 182 16.39 -1.49 16.91
N PHE A 183 15.25 -1.35 16.23
CA PHE A 183 14.87 -0.12 15.54
C PHE A 183 14.74 1.04 16.52
N THR A 184 14.04 0.84 17.62
CA THR A 184 13.86 1.87 18.65
C THR A 184 15.21 2.31 19.21
N LYS A 185 16.07 1.36 19.58
CA LYS A 185 17.42 1.63 20.11
C LYS A 185 18.27 2.43 19.12
N GLN A 186 18.29 2.03 17.85
CA GLN A 186 19.08 2.71 16.82
C GLN A 186 18.53 4.10 16.48
N LYS A 187 17.20 4.25 16.42
CA LYS A 187 16.56 5.55 16.20
C LYS A 187 16.89 6.52 17.34
N LEU A 188 16.77 6.09 18.59
CA LEU A 188 17.15 6.90 19.75
C LEU A 188 18.63 7.33 19.69
N ALA A 189 19.53 6.39 19.40
CA ALA A 189 20.95 6.68 19.28
C ALA A 189 21.25 7.69 18.16
N LEU A 190 20.58 7.58 17.00
CA LEU A 190 20.71 8.54 15.91
C LEU A 190 20.19 9.93 16.30
N CYS A 191 19.06 10.01 17.00
CA CYS A 191 18.48 11.28 17.43
C CYS A 191 19.39 12.00 18.42
N MET A 192 19.90 11.26 19.43
CA MET A 192 20.87 11.78 20.40
C MET A 192 22.13 12.29 19.71
N LYS A 193 22.65 11.53 18.73
CA LYS A 193 23.82 11.95 17.95
C LYS A 193 23.57 13.20 17.10
N GLN A 194 22.35 13.39 16.62
CA GLN A 194 21.95 14.52 15.78
C GLN A 194 21.44 15.73 16.59
N GLY A 195 21.37 15.63 17.92
CA GLY A 195 20.78 16.67 18.78
C GLY A 195 19.27 16.86 18.56
N ILE A 196 18.59 15.89 17.96
CA ILE A 196 17.15 15.93 17.73
C ILE A 196 16.45 15.38 18.99
N PRO A 197 15.50 16.11 19.58
CA PRO A 197 14.69 15.59 20.68
C PRO A 197 14.03 14.25 20.29
N PRO A 198 14.24 13.17 21.06
CA PRO A 198 13.70 11.86 20.74
C PRO A 198 12.19 11.89 20.46
N GLU A 199 11.42 12.66 21.23
CA GLU A 199 9.96 12.78 21.11
C GLU A 199 9.54 13.22 19.70
N VAL A 200 10.25 14.19 19.12
CA VAL A 200 9.96 14.71 17.77
C VAL A 200 10.23 13.64 16.72
N ALA A 201 11.37 12.96 16.82
CA ALA A 201 11.76 11.94 15.86
C ALA A 201 10.87 10.69 15.95
N LEU A 202 10.53 10.25 17.16
CA LEU A 202 9.66 9.11 17.40
C LEU A 202 8.23 9.37 16.91
N ASN A 203 7.70 10.58 17.09
CA ASN A 203 6.36 10.95 16.63
C ASN A 203 6.24 11.02 15.10
N SER A 204 7.35 11.27 14.40
CA SER A 204 7.42 11.28 12.94
C SER A 204 7.51 9.89 12.31
N TYR A 205 7.76 8.84 13.11
CA TYR A 205 7.99 7.50 12.60
C TYR A 205 6.73 6.90 11.99
N ARG A 206 6.85 6.33 10.78
CA ARG A 206 5.77 5.60 10.11
C ARG A 206 6.37 4.37 9.45
N GLU A 207 5.86 3.20 9.80
CA GLU A 207 6.18 1.94 9.13
C GLU A 207 4.89 1.40 8.52
N GLY A 208 4.81 1.37 7.19
CA GLY A 208 3.60 0.96 6.50
C GLY A 208 3.67 -0.45 5.93
N TRP A 209 2.51 -1.09 5.98
CA TRP A 209 2.28 -2.43 5.50
C TRP A 209 0.90 -2.53 4.87
N TRP A 210 0.73 -3.55 4.05
CA TRP A 210 -0.49 -3.82 3.32
C TRP A 210 -0.92 -5.25 3.54
N ILE A 211 -2.19 -5.44 3.86
CA ILE A 211 -2.85 -6.74 3.90
C ILE A 211 -3.73 -6.85 2.65
N MET A 212 -3.41 -7.78 1.77
CA MET A 212 -4.21 -8.08 0.58
C MET A 212 -4.92 -9.40 0.77
N ILE A 213 -6.21 -9.43 0.44
CA ILE A 213 -7.06 -10.61 0.54
C ILE A 213 -7.56 -10.95 -0.86
N ARG A 214 -7.35 -12.19 -1.26
CA ARG A 214 -7.94 -12.82 -2.46
C ARG A 214 -8.52 -14.18 -2.04
N CYS A 215 -9.47 -14.70 -2.78
CA CYS A 215 -10.07 -16.00 -2.46
C CYS A 215 -10.21 -16.90 -3.68
N GLU A 216 -10.21 -18.20 -3.43
CA GLU A 216 -10.52 -19.26 -4.38
C GLU A 216 -11.61 -20.14 -3.77
N ARG A 217 -12.65 -20.42 -4.53
CA ARG A 217 -13.66 -21.40 -4.13
C ARG A 217 -13.11 -22.79 -4.40
N LEU A 218 -13.14 -23.67 -3.39
CA LEU A 218 -12.66 -25.05 -3.47
C LEU A 218 -13.72 -26.03 -3.94
N SER A 219 -14.97 -25.79 -3.55
CA SER A 219 -16.11 -26.62 -3.93
C SER A 219 -17.40 -25.84 -3.71
N GLY A 220 -18.41 -26.15 -4.53
CA GLY A 220 -19.78 -25.78 -4.21
C GLY A 220 -20.40 -26.80 -3.27
N ILE A 221 -21.25 -26.35 -2.36
CA ILE A 221 -22.27 -27.23 -1.80
C ILE A 221 -23.18 -27.57 -3.00
N ASP A 222 -23.26 -28.86 -3.32
CA ASP A 222 -24.02 -29.51 -4.40
C ASP A 222 -23.48 -29.40 -5.85
N GLY A 223 -23.11 -30.57 -6.39
CA GLY A 223 -23.45 -31.16 -7.71
C GLY A 223 -23.14 -30.45 -9.04
N VAL A 224 -22.73 -29.19 -9.05
CA VAL A 224 -22.53 -28.39 -10.29
C VAL A 224 -21.04 -28.25 -10.62
N ASP A 225 -20.70 -28.29 -11.91
CA ASP A 225 -19.34 -28.27 -12.48
C ASP A 225 -18.52 -27.04 -12.00
N ASP A 226 -17.24 -27.26 -11.71
CA ASP A 226 -16.34 -26.26 -11.11
C ASP A 226 -16.03 -25.09 -12.07
N ASN A 227 -16.18 -25.30 -13.39
CA ASN A 227 -15.92 -24.28 -14.41
C ASN A 227 -17.03 -23.21 -14.51
N GLU A 228 -18.31 -23.58 -14.56
CA GLU A 228 -19.43 -22.62 -14.57
C GLU A 228 -19.46 -21.77 -13.28
N LYS A 229 -18.98 -22.35 -12.17
CA LYS A 229 -18.94 -21.70 -10.86
C LYS A 229 -17.85 -20.63 -10.74
N ALA A 230 -16.71 -20.81 -11.40
CA ALA A 230 -15.64 -19.79 -11.44
C ALA A 230 -16.07 -18.57 -12.27
N GLU A 231 -16.83 -18.79 -13.33
CA GLU A 231 -17.35 -17.73 -14.21
C GLU A 231 -18.34 -16.80 -13.48
N SER A 232 -19.17 -17.31 -12.58
CA SER A 232 -20.11 -16.46 -11.81
C SER A 232 -19.42 -15.46 -10.89
N LEU A 233 -18.33 -15.84 -10.21
CA LEU A 233 -17.51 -14.93 -9.38
C LEU A 233 -16.77 -13.89 -10.22
N ILE A 234 -16.33 -14.27 -11.43
CA ILE A 234 -15.70 -13.36 -12.39
C ILE A 234 -16.73 -12.35 -12.91
N GLN A 235 -17.92 -12.81 -13.28
CA GLN A 235 -19.01 -11.97 -13.78
C GLN A 235 -19.45 -10.94 -12.73
N GLU A 236 -19.65 -11.36 -11.48
CA GLU A 236 -19.98 -10.46 -10.38
C GLU A 236 -18.88 -9.43 -10.11
N SER A 237 -17.63 -9.89 -10.11
CA SER A 237 -16.49 -8.97 -10.00
C SER A 237 -16.48 -7.97 -11.14
N ASN A 238 -16.78 -8.39 -12.37
CA ASN A 238 -16.84 -7.54 -13.54
C ASN A 238 -17.99 -6.53 -13.45
N GLU A 239 -19.16 -6.91 -12.96
CA GLU A 239 -20.29 -5.97 -12.74
C GLU A 239 -19.91 -4.85 -11.76
N LYS A 240 -19.28 -5.20 -10.62
CA LYS A 240 -18.81 -4.22 -9.63
C LYS A 240 -17.71 -3.31 -10.19
N ILE A 241 -16.85 -3.84 -11.06
CA ILE A 241 -15.82 -3.05 -11.75
C ILE A 241 -16.47 -2.11 -12.78
N GLN A 242 -17.44 -2.58 -13.57
CA GLN A 242 -18.12 -1.80 -14.60
C GLN A 242 -18.98 -0.67 -14.02
N ALA A 243 -19.49 -0.84 -12.79
CA ALA A 243 -20.18 0.23 -12.07
C ALA A 243 -19.26 1.41 -11.72
N ASN A 244 -17.93 1.20 -11.65
CA ASN A 244 -16.96 2.20 -11.24
C ASN A 244 -16.70 3.25 -12.35
N GLU A 245 -16.83 4.53 -12.03
CA GLU A 245 -16.61 5.63 -12.99
C GLU A 245 -15.19 5.66 -13.57
N LEU A 246 -14.18 5.30 -12.77
CA LEU A 246 -12.79 5.21 -13.25
C LEU A 246 -12.64 4.14 -14.32
N PHE A 247 -13.40 3.04 -14.21
CA PHE A 247 -13.38 1.98 -15.18
C PHE A 247 -14.09 2.36 -16.49
N LYS A 248 -15.21 3.10 -16.40
CA LYS A 248 -15.98 3.54 -17.57
C LYS A 248 -15.14 4.36 -18.56
N ASN A 249 -14.20 5.15 -18.06
CA ASN A 249 -13.33 6.00 -18.86
C ASN A 249 -12.10 5.29 -19.46
N LEU A 250 -11.90 4.00 -19.19
CA LEU A 250 -10.79 3.22 -19.77
C LEU A 250 -11.09 2.80 -21.22
N ASP A 251 -10.03 2.70 -22.02
CA ASP A 251 -10.08 2.12 -23.35
C ASP A 251 -10.55 0.66 -23.33
N ALA A 252 -11.30 0.23 -24.35
CA ALA A 252 -11.83 -1.14 -24.44
C ALA A 252 -10.71 -2.20 -24.33
N SER A 253 -9.55 -1.94 -24.93
CA SER A 253 -8.40 -2.86 -24.86
C SER A 253 -7.81 -3.00 -23.46
N VAL A 254 -7.98 -1.99 -22.60
CA VAL A 254 -7.54 -2.00 -21.20
C VAL A 254 -8.59 -2.65 -20.32
N LYS A 255 -9.88 -2.32 -20.53
CA LYS A 255 -11.02 -2.96 -19.83
C LYS A 255 -10.97 -4.47 -19.94
N LYS A 256 -10.77 -4.97 -21.17
CA LYS A 256 -10.68 -6.41 -21.45
C LYS A 256 -9.60 -7.13 -20.63
N ARG A 257 -8.47 -6.47 -20.35
CA ARG A 257 -7.40 -7.06 -19.51
C ARG A 257 -7.83 -7.31 -18.08
N PHE A 258 -8.73 -6.48 -17.55
CA PHE A 258 -9.29 -6.65 -16.21
C PHE A 258 -10.46 -7.63 -16.22
N GLU A 259 -11.27 -7.64 -17.29
CA GLU A 259 -12.41 -8.56 -17.43
C GLU A 259 -11.95 -10.01 -17.60
N ASP A 260 -10.87 -10.24 -18.35
CA ASP A 260 -10.26 -11.55 -18.59
C ASP A 260 -9.36 -12.03 -17.43
N GLU A 261 -9.22 -11.25 -16.35
CA GLU A 261 -8.34 -11.60 -15.22
C GLU A 261 -8.90 -12.80 -14.45
N SER A 262 -8.04 -13.77 -14.19
CA SER A 262 -8.39 -14.98 -13.46
C SER A 262 -8.92 -14.68 -12.06
N TYR A 263 -9.90 -15.47 -11.60
CA TYR A 263 -10.52 -15.30 -10.30
C TYR A 263 -9.50 -15.33 -9.14
N HIS A 264 -8.43 -16.14 -9.22
CA HIS A 264 -7.40 -16.20 -8.16
C HIS A 264 -6.55 -14.91 -8.05
N ASN A 265 -6.62 -14.02 -9.04
CA ASN A 265 -6.02 -12.69 -9.04
C ASN A 265 -7.02 -11.57 -8.72
N ARG A 266 -8.30 -11.91 -8.45
CA ARG A 266 -9.31 -10.94 -8.05
C ARG A 266 -9.10 -10.57 -6.59
N LEU A 267 -8.88 -9.29 -6.37
CA LEU A 267 -8.67 -8.70 -5.05
C LEU A 267 -10.04 -8.50 -4.38
N LEU A 268 -10.21 -9.08 -3.19
CA LEU A 268 -11.34 -8.75 -2.32
C LEU A 268 -11.08 -7.45 -1.57
N LEU A 269 -9.86 -7.29 -1.05
CA LEU A 269 -9.46 -6.13 -0.27
C LEU A 269 -7.95 -5.91 -0.34
N ALA A 270 -7.52 -4.66 -0.39
CA ALA A 270 -6.19 -4.23 0.05
C ALA A 270 -6.36 -3.21 1.17
N TRP A 271 -5.81 -3.51 2.35
CA TRP A 271 -5.96 -2.68 3.54
C TRP A 271 -4.61 -2.18 4.03
N PRO A 272 -4.42 -0.85 4.18
CA PRO A 272 -3.20 -0.30 4.74
C PRO A 272 -3.20 -0.42 6.25
N PHE A 273 -2.05 -0.73 6.82
CA PHE A 273 -1.81 -0.52 8.24
C PHE A 273 -0.47 0.15 8.49
N VAL A 274 -0.49 1.12 9.38
CA VAL A 274 0.65 1.98 9.67
C VAL A 274 0.97 1.88 11.14
N ILE A 275 2.20 1.48 11.44
CA ILE A 275 2.73 1.50 12.79
C ILE A 275 3.39 2.87 12.99
N SER A 276 2.80 3.67 13.87
CA SER A 276 3.31 4.99 14.25
C SER A 276 4.23 4.93 15.47
N ASN A 277 4.01 3.97 16.37
CA ASN A 277 4.86 3.77 17.53
C ASN A 277 6.01 2.81 17.21
N VAL A 278 7.24 3.32 17.07
CA VAL A 278 8.42 2.50 16.77
C VAL A 278 8.65 1.39 17.80
N ALA A 279 8.31 1.62 19.07
CA ALA A 279 8.53 0.69 20.18
C ALA A 279 7.46 -0.40 20.29
N GLN A 280 6.37 -0.30 19.52
CA GLN A 280 5.30 -1.30 19.52
C GLN A 280 5.83 -2.63 18.96
N LYS A 281 6.04 -3.62 19.83
CA LYS A 281 6.55 -4.94 19.44
C LYS A 281 5.45 -5.87 18.92
N ALA A 282 4.25 -5.77 19.46
CA ALA A 282 3.14 -6.62 19.07
C ALA A 282 1.84 -5.84 18.93
N GLY A 283 0.89 -6.40 18.22
CA GLY A 283 -0.45 -5.83 18.07
C GLY A 283 -1.42 -6.80 17.44
N LYS A 284 -2.70 -6.53 17.65
CA LYS A 284 -3.80 -7.23 16.98
C LYS A 284 -4.33 -6.35 15.86
N VAL A 285 -4.32 -6.86 14.65
CA VAL A 285 -4.87 -6.19 13.47
C VAL A 285 -6.20 -6.83 13.12
N LYS A 286 -7.23 -6.00 12.96
CA LYS A 286 -8.57 -6.43 12.53
C LYS A 286 -8.91 -5.76 11.22
N VAL A 287 -9.20 -6.55 10.20
CA VAL A 287 -9.51 -6.09 8.85
C VAL A 287 -10.89 -6.56 8.46
N ARG A 288 -11.77 -5.64 8.04
CA ARG A 288 -13.12 -5.98 7.59
C ARG A 288 -13.18 -6.08 6.07
N PHE A 289 -13.83 -7.12 5.56
CA PHE A 289 -14.08 -7.33 4.13
C PHE A 289 -15.44 -8.00 3.94
N ILE A 290 -15.97 -7.98 2.72
CA ILE A 290 -17.25 -8.61 2.40
C ILE A 290 -17.02 -10.06 1.93
N ALA A 291 -17.79 -11.00 2.47
CA ALA A 291 -17.79 -12.38 2.03
C ALA A 291 -18.18 -12.52 0.55
N PRO A 292 -17.72 -13.55 -0.17
CA PRO A 292 -18.18 -13.85 -1.53
C PRO A 292 -19.71 -13.97 -1.60
N GLN A 293 -20.32 -13.62 -2.73
CA GLN A 293 -21.78 -13.70 -2.91
C GLN A 293 -22.29 -15.11 -3.17
N VAL A 294 -21.40 -16.04 -3.51
CA VAL A 294 -21.76 -17.42 -3.83
C VAL A 294 -21.38 -18.33 -2.65
N PRO A 295 -22.30 -19.17 -2.15
CA PRO A 295 -21.98 -20.04 -1.02
C PRO A 295 -21.03 -21.17 -1.42
N GLY A 296 -20.20 -21.65 -0.50
CA GLY A 296 -19.28 -22.76 -0.72
C GLY A 296 -18.08 -22.72 0.22
N LYS A 297 -17.16 -23.66 0.00
CA LYS A 297 -15.89 -23.71 0.74
C LYS A 297 -14.85 -22.87 0.02
N TYR A 298 -14.13 -22.01 0.73
CA TYR A 298 -13.14 -21.09 0.15
C TYR A 298 -11.76 -21.23 0.80
N LYS A 299 -10.71 -21.04 -0.01
CA LYS A 299 -9.36 -20.66 0.42
C LYS A 299 -9.22 -19.15 0.31
N PHE A 300 -9.03 -18.48 1.44
CA PHE A 300 -8.62 -17.10 1.49
C PHE A 300 -7.09 -17.05 1.51
N PHE A 301 -6.49 -16.40 0.52
CA PHE A 301 -5.06 -16.08 0.51
C PHE A 301 -4.87 -14.68 1.06
N ILE A 302 -4.07 -14.58 2.11
CA ILE A 302 -3.72 -13.33 2.76
C ILE A 302 -2.25 -13.06 2.48
N SER A 303 -1.98 -11.96 1.77
CA SER A 303 -0.62 -11.49 1.49
C SER A 303 -0.33 -10.25 2.32
N ILE A 304 0.74 -10.27 3.12
CA ILE A 304 1.24 -9.13 3.88
C ILE A 304 2.50 -8.61 3.20
N LYS A 305 2.48 -7.35 2.78
CA LYS A 305 3.61 -6.69 2.11
C LYS A 305 4.04 -5.43 2.82
N SER A 306 5.35 -5.21 2.90
CA SER A 306 5.89 -3.94 3.41
C SER A 306 5.95 -2.91 2.29
N GLN A 307 5.73 -1.64 2.63
CA GLN A 307 6.07 -0.52 1.75
C GLN A 307 7.46 0.06 2.05
N GLU A 308 8.14 -0.41 3.10
CA GLU A 308 9.40 0.14 3.62
C GLU A 308 10.56 -0.86 3.51
N PHE A 309 10.27 -2.16 3.45
CA PHE A 309 11.27 -3.23 3.53
C PHE A 309 11.15 -4.21 2.35
N LEU A 310 12.29 -4.70 1.86
CA LEU A 310 12.35 -5.69 0.78
C LEU A 310 12.52 -7.10 1.32
N GLY A 311 11.85 -8.08 0.68
CA GLY A 311 12.00 -9.50 0.99
C GLY A 311 11.45 -9.92 2.35
N THR A 312 10.48 -9.16 2.88
CA THR A 312 9.82 -9.41 4.17
C THR A 312 8.36 -9.84 4.01
N ASP A 313 7.95 -10.05 2.77
CA ASP A 313 6.59 -10.38 2.42
C ASP A 313 6.20 -11.76 2.94
N GLN A 314 4.94 -11.90 3.31
CA GLN A 314 4.38 -13.16 3.79
C GLN A 314 3.08 -13.45 3.09
N GLU A 315 2.84 -14.72 2.83
CA GLU A 315 1.57 -15.21 2.34
C GLU A 315 1.17 -16.45 3.13
N PHE A 316 -0.11 -16.53 3.48
CA PHE A 316 -0.69 -17.70 4.12
C PHE A 316 -2.15 -17.87 3.69
N VAL A 317 -2.70 -19.04 3.96
CA VAL A 317 -4.05 -19.42 3.55
C VAL A 317 -4.90 -19.73 4.77
N ILE A 318 -6.18 -19.36 4.72
CA ILE A 318 -7.21 -19.76 5.67
C ILE A 318 -8.36 -20.38 4.88
N GLU A 319 -8.74 -21.61 5.22
CA GLU A 319 -9.94 -22.24 4.66
C GLU A 319 -11.16 -21.90 5.50
N GLN A 320 -12.27 -21.57 4.85
CA GLN A 320 -13.51 -21.17 5.53
C GLN A 320 -14.72 -21.50 4.68
N ASP A 321 -15.79 -21.96 5.33
CA ASP A 321 -17.08 -22.19 4.70
C ASP A 321 -17.91 -20.89 4.72
N VAL A 322 -18.52 -20.59 3.57
CA VAL A 322 -19.46 -19.48 3.37
C VAL A 322 -20.82 -20.10 3.04
N LEU A 323 -21.76 -19.96 3.95
CA LEU A 323 -23.10 -20.52 3.80
C LEU A 323 -23.98 -19.62 2.92
N ASP A 324 -25.09 -20.17 2.41
CA ASP A 324 -26.10 -19.36 1.75
C ASP A 324 -26.83 -18.52 2.80
N LYS A 325 -26.86 -17.20 2.61
CA LYS A 325 -27.53 -16.28 3.53
C LYS A 325 -29.00 -16.62 3.74
N ALA A 326 -29.67 -17.23 2.75
CA ALA A 326 -31.07 -17.68 2.88
C ALA A 326 -31.25 -18.86 3.85
N ASN A 327 -30.19 -19.63 4.12
CA ASN A 327 -30.24 -20.87 4.89
C ASN A 327 -29.66 -20.76 6.30
N VAL A 328 -29.31 -19.54 6.76
CA VAL A 328 -28.71 -19.31 8.08
C VAL A 328 -29.68 -18.52 8.97
N GLU A 329 -29.97 -19.03 10.16
CA GLU A 329 -30.72 -18.31 11.19
C GLU A 329 -29.89 -17.13 11.71
N ARG A 330 -30.43 -15.91 11.58
CA ARG A 330 -29.76 -14.67 12.03
C ARG A 330 -30.45 -14.08 13.23
N LYS A 331 -29.67 -13.47 14.12
CA LYS A 331 -30.25 -12.64 15.18
C LYS A 331 -30.81 -11.38 14.55
N GLU A 332 -32.10 -11.09 14.75
CA GLU A 332 -32.66 -9.81 14.32
C GLU A 332 -31.87 -8.66 14.95
N LYS A 333 -31.23 -7.85 14.11
CA LYS A 333 -30.58 -6.62 14.57
C LYS A 333 -31.68 -5.63 14.97
N VAL A 334 -31.82 -5.38 16.27
CA VAL A 334 -32.60 -4.24 16.77
C VAL A 334 -31.91 -2.99 16.24
N VAL A 335 -32.51 -2.34 15.25
CA VAL A 335 -32.05 -1.04 14.74
C VAL A 335 -32.47 -0.01 15.79
N GLU A 336 -31.56 0.35 16.70
CA GLU A 336 -31.72 1.59 17.45
C GLU A 336 -31.63 2.76 16.46
N PRO A 337 -32.64 3.65 16.39
CA PRO A 337 -32.58 4.79 15.49
C PRO A 337 -31.45 5.73 15.94
N GLU A 338 -30.47 5.94 15.07
CA GLU A 338 -29.43 6.94 15.25
C GLU A 338 -30.07 8.32 15.51
N ALA A 339 -29.89 8.82 16.73
CA ALA A 339 -30.27 10.18 17.08
C ALA A 339 -29.47 11.14 16.19
N LYS A 340 -30.17 11.84 15.30
CA LYS A 340 -29.68 13.01 14.58
C LYS A 340 -29.07 13.99 15.60
N LYS A 341 -27.75 14.09 15.65
CA LYS A 341 -27.08 15.27 16.20
C LYS A 341 -27.32 16.41 15.21
N SER A 342 -28.28 17.26 15.52
CA SER A 342 -28.39 18.58 14.93
C SER A 342 -27.24 19.44 15.44
N ASP A 343 -26.37 19.84 14.53
CA ASP A 343 -25.57 21.05 14.67
C ASP A 343 -26.53 22.24 14.60
N ASP A 344 -26.69 23.00 15.69
CA ASP A 344 -27.06 24.41 15.62
C ASP A 344 -26.58 25.18 16.86
N ASP A 345 -26.20 26.42 16.59
CA ASP A 345 -25.39 27.38 17.33
C ASP A 345 -25.92 27.81 18.71
N GLY A 346 -24.99 28.24 19.56
CA GLY A 346 -25.33 28.94 20.80
C GLY A 346 -24.11 29.55 21.49
N LYS A 347 -23.60 30.66 20.97
CA LYS A 347 -22.82 31.64 21.74
C LYS A 347 -23.68 32.17 22.89
N GLU A 348 -23.16 32.21 24.11
CA GLU A 348 -23.36 33.36 25.00
C GLU A 348 -22.35 33.37 26.17
N GLU A 349 -22.00 34.59 26.54
CA GLU A 349 -20.93 35.03 27.43
C GLU A 349 -21.26 34.86 28.93
N ASP A 350 -20.19 34.87 29.73
CA ASP A 350 -20.04 35.38 31.09
C ASP A 350 -21.25 35.45 32.04
N LYS A 351 -21.17 34.70 33.15
CA LYS A 351 -21.45 35.25 34.50
C LYS A 351 -20.51 34.68 35.56
N GLU A 352 -19.60 35.55 35.98
CA GLU A 352 -18.93 35.56 37.28
C GLU A 352 -19.97 35.74 38.41
N VAL A 353 -20.08 34.81 39.38
CA VAL A 353 -20.44 35.14 40.78
C VAL A 353 -19.75 34.18 41.76
N LYS A 354 -19.07 34.82 42.72
CA LYS A 354 -18.31 34.33 43.88
C LYS A 354 -19.12 33.60 44.97
N LYS A 355 -18.34 32.96 45.86
CA LYS A 355 -18.57 32.56 47.29
C LYS A 355 -19.43 31.29 47.46
N THR A 356 -19.15 30.35 48.35
CA THR A 356 -18.40 30.26 49.64
C THR A 356 -18.25 28.73 49.87
N GLN A 357 -17.21 28.16 50.48
CA GLN A 357 -16.66 28.38 51.81
C GLN A 357 -15.29 27.69 51.90
#